data_AF-A0A6G2BEM0-F1
#
_entry.id   AF-A0A6G2BEM0-F1
#
_cell.length_a   1.000
_cell.length_b   1.000
_cell.length_c   1.000
_cell.angle_alpha   90.00
_cell.angle_beta   90.00
_cell.angle_gamma   90.00
#
_symmetry.space_group_name_H-M   'P 1'
#
loop_
_entity.id
_entity.type
_entity.pdbx_description
1 polymer ?
#
loop_
_entity_poly.entity_id
_entity_poly.type
_entity_poly.pdbx_seq_one_letter_code
_entity_poly.pdbx_strand_id
1 'polypeptide(L)'
;MTTDEGAAALISATTHPFWAESEQEWMEAGDLKPGMTLPPDGDTVTLTGIRHFEKRRRTHDLTVSDIHTYYVLAGQTPVLVHNCNTSYQLSLDTRAAVGSGNTQAYQIAHTGATEYRAVGGGERVWADGFDRNTGELLDAKFIEKPGRSPFIPGSGIPGFIRSKIAAKTDDEFRRYAAVINDPSNPLTGLRVITNHSGAVPYFQGLMQQHGIPGSVVVR
;
A
#
# COMPACT_ATOMS: atom_id res chain seq x y z
N MET A 1 -0.79 25.49 21.13
CA MET A 1 -1.15 26.40 20.03
C MET A 1 -2.31 27.26 20.51
N THR A 2 -2.40 28.51 20.07
CA THR A 2 -3.58 29.35 20.33
C THR A 2 -4.47 29.33 19.09
N THR A 3 -5.75 29.03 19.29
CA THR A 3 -6.79 29.14 18.27
C THR A 3 -7.82 30.18 18.74
N ASP A 4 -8.75 30.56 17.86
CA ASP A 4 -9.84 31.47 18.20
C ASP A 4 -10.79 30.93 19.29
N GLU A 5 -10.69 29.63 19.60
CA GLU A 5 -11.43 28.95 20.67
C GLU A 5 -10.61 28.65 21.94
N GLY A 6 -9.32 29.04 21.98
CA GLY A 6 -8.44 28.90 23.15
C GLY A 6 -7.20 28.05 22.93
N ALA A 7 -6.59 27.58 24.01
CA ALA A 7 -5.33 26.82 23.95
C ALA A 7 -5.58 25.32 23.66
N ALA A 8 -5.08 24.84 22.51
CA ALA A 8 -5.16 23.44 22.10
C ALA A 8 -3.77 22.75 22.14
N ALA A 9 -3.76 21.44 22.43
CA ALA A 9 -2.55 20.62 22.50
C ALA A 9 -2.69 19.35 21.65
N LEU A 10 -1.66 19.07 20.83
CA LEU A 10 -1.54 17.88 20.01
C LEU A 10 -0.35 17.03 20.49
N ILE A 11 -0.50 15.71 20.46
CA ILE A 11 0.56 14.75 20.80
C ILE A 11 0.85 13.95 19.53
N SER A 12 2.11 13.98 19.07
CA SER A 12 2.59 13.24 17.89
C SER A 12 3.91 12.53 18.21
N ALA A 13 4.32 11.58 17.37
CA ALA A 13 5.68 11.05 17.46
C ALA A 13 6.67 12.04 16.84
N THR A 14 7.91 12.06 17.35
CA THR A 14 8.94 13.06 16.98
C THR A 14 9.19 13.14 15.47
N THR A 15 9.12 12.01 14.77
CA THR A 15 9.42 11.91 13.34
C THR A 15 8.21 12.16 12.43
N HIS A 16 7.05 12.54 12.98
CA HIS A 16 5.86 12.79 12.15
C HIS A 16 5.97 14.16 11.47
N PRO A 17 5.83 14.24 10.12
CA PRO A 17 5.92 15.51 9.42
C PRO A 17 4.65 16.37 9.57
N PHE A 18 4.84 17.68 9.72
CA PHE A 18 3.83 18.73 9.70
C PHE A 18 4.19 19.75 8.61
N TRP A 19 3.19 20.29 7.92
CA TRP A 19 3.40 21.43 7.03
C TRP A 19 3.53 22.71 7.87
N ALA A 20 4.69 23.35 7.81
CA ALA A 20 4.92 24.64 8.44
C ALA A 20 4.65 25.74 7.42
N GLU A 21 3.53 26.45 7.60
CA GLU A 21 3.11 27.54 6.70
C GLU A 21 4.11 28.69 6.70
N SER A 22 4.73 29.00 7.85
CA SER A 22 5.77 30.02 7.94
C SER A 22 7.01 29.69 7.12
N GLU A 23 7.35 28.40 7.03
CA GLU A 23 8.56 27.92 6.35
C GLU A 23 8.27 27.43 4.92
N GLN A 24 7.00 27.28 4.55
CA GLN A 24 6.55 26.71 3.27
C GLN A 24 7.20 25.34 2.99
N GLU A 25 7.40 24.53 4.04
CA GLU A 25 8.02 23.21 3.95
C GLU A 25 7.41 22.20 4.93
N TRP A 26 7.71 20.93 4.66
CA TRP A 26 7.38 19.82 5.57
C TRP A 26 8.50 19.66 6.60
N MET A 27 8.15 19.73 7.88
CA MET A 27 9.08 19.61 9.00
C MET A 27 8.68 18.48 9.94
N GLU A 28 9.64 17.74 10.50
CA GLU A 28 9.33 16.77 11.55
C GLU A 28 8.78 17.47 12.81
N ALA A 29 7.92 16.78 13.55
CA ALA A 29 7.34 17.29 14.80
C ALA A 29 8.41 17.71 15.82
N GLY A 30 9.56 17.04 15.79
CA GLY A 30 10.72 17.36 16.61
C GLY A 30 11.44 18.64 16.23
N ASP A 31 11.29 19.09 14.98
CA ASP A 31 12.00 20.25 14.42
C ASP A 31 11.15 21.52 14.40
N LEU A 32 9.85 21.41 14.70
CA LEU A 32 8.97 22.55 14.89
C LEU A 32 9.48 23.44 16.02
N LYS A 33 9.19 24.75 15.94
CA LYS A 33 9.59 25.75 16.95
C LYS A 33 8.41 26.64 17.33
N PRO A 34 8.30 27.05 18.60
CA PRO A 34 7.34 28.07 18.98
C PRO A 34 7.48 29.32 18.10
N GLY A 35 6.35 29.84 17.61
CA GLY A 35 6.29 30.93 16.64
C GLY A 35 5.98 30.49 15.21
N MET A 36 6.20 29.21 14.86
CA MET A 36 5.81 28.68 13.54
C MET A 36 4.29 28.60 13.40
N THR A 37 3.81 28.80 12.18
CA THR A 37 2.38 28.69 11.85
C THR A 37 2.10 27.38 11.14
N LEU A 38 1.03 26.71 11.56
CA LEU A 38 0.52 25.50 10.91
C LEU A 38 -0.89 25.80 10.39
N PRO A 39 -1.31 25.29 9.22
CA PRO A 39 -2.65 25.54 8.71
C PRO A 39 -3.63 24.40 9.08
N PRO A 40 -4.62 24.65 9.95
CA PRO A 40 -5.87 23.91 9.95
C PRO A 40 -6.86 24.61 9.02
N ASP A 41 -7.00 24.04 7.82
CA ASP A 41 -8.15 24.26 6.91
C ASP A 41 -8.74 25.69 6.88
N GLY A 42 -8.00 26.61 6.24
CA GLY A 42 -8.46 27.98 5.97
C GLY A 42 -7.96 29.06 6.94
N ASP A 43 -7.53 28.70 8.15
CA ASP A 43 -6.92 29.63 9.12
C ASP A 43 -5.56 29.13 9.62
N THR A 44 -4.62 30.04 9.93
CA THR A 44 -3.28 29.70 10.45
C THR A 44 -3.24 29.76 11.98
N VAL A 45 -2.77 28.69 12.64
CA VAL A 45 -2.57 28.65 14.09
C VAL A 45 -1.09 28.82 14.46
N THR A 46 -0.82 29.59 15.51
CA THR A 46 0.56 29.81 15.98
C THR A 46 0.94 28.78 17.04
N LEU A 47 2.10 28.16 16.85
CA LEU A 47 2.69 27.25 17.83
C LEU A 47 3.22 28.04 19.04
N THR A 48 2.56 27.91 20.18
CA THR A 48 2.93 28.65 21.40
C THR A 48 3.89 27.92 22.33
N GLY A 49 4.10 26.64 22.11
CA GLY A 49 4.97 25.83 22.96
C GLY A 49 5.05 24.40 22.46
N ILE A 50 6.20 23.79 22.72
CA ILE A 50 6.49 22.39 22.44
C ILE A 50 6.97 21.78 23.73
N ARG A 51 6.48 20.58 24.04
CA ARG A 51 6.97 19.80 25.17
C ARG A 51 7.27 18.40 24.70
N HIS A 52 8.55 18.06 24.63
CA HIS A 52 8.97 16.68 24.49
C HIS A 52 8.66 15.94 25.79
N PHE A 53 8.03 14.78 25.66
CA PHE A 53 7.83 13.88 26.78
C PHE A 53 7.90 12.44 26.27
N GLU A 54 8.63 11.60 26.99
CA GLU A 54 8.65 10.17 26.69
C GLU A 54 7.48 9.50 27.38
N LYS A 55 6.59 8.88 26.59
CA LYS A 55 5.51 8.07 27.12
C LYS A 55 5.27 6.90 26.18
N ARG A 56 5.40 5.68 26.68
CA ARG A 56 4.92 4.48 25.98
C ARG A 56 3.39 4.55 25.93
N ARG A 57 2.84 5.09 24.84
CA ARG A 57 1.42 5.02 24.51
C ARG A 57 1.23 4.18 23.26
N ARG A 58 0.15 3.41 23.23
CA ARG A 58 -0.36 2.79 22.00
C ARG A 58 -0.97 3.91 21.17
N THR A 59 -0.34 4.24 20.05
CA THR A 59 -0.92 5.11 19.02
C THR A 59 -1.90 4.29 18.19
N HIS A 60 -3.00 4.91 17.79
CA HIS A 60 -3.99 4.31 16.89
C HIS A 60 -3.89 5.03 15.56
N ASP A 61 -3.73 4.28 14.46
CA ASP A 61 -3.73 4.80 13.10
C ASP A 61 -5.12 4.57 12.50
N LEU A 62 -5.64 5.54 11.74
CA LEU A 62 -6.96 5.49 11.13
C LEU A 62 -6.79 5.32 9.62
N THR A 63 -7.17 4.17 9.08
CA THR A 63 -7.19 3.94 7.64
C THR A 63 -8.42 4.63 7.03
N VAL A 64 -8.22 5.67 6.21
CA VAL A 64 -9.27 6.31 5.40
C VAL A 64 -9.00 6.00 3.93
N SER A 65 -10.00 5.46 3.23
CA SER A 65 -9.93 5.14 1.79
C SER A 65 -10.23 6.36 0.92
N ASP A 66 -9.64 6.38 -0.27
CA ASP A 66 -9.66 7.39 -1.35
C ASP A 66 -8.54 8.42 -1.31
N ILE A 67 -8.73 9.53 -0.60
CA ILE A 67 -7.66 10.50 -0.38
C ILE A 67 -6.93 10.01 0.86
N HIS A 68 -5.65 9.68 0.75
CA HIS A 68 -4.82 9.27 1.89
C HIS A 68 -4.51 10.46 2.83
N THR A 69 -5.54 11.24 3.12
CA THR A 69 -5.55 12.45 3.91
C THR A 69 -6.76 12.35 4.83
N TYR A 70 -6.51 12.18 6.12
CA TYR A 70 -7.58 12.16 7.11
C TYR A 70 -7.34 13.27 8.14
N TYR A 71 -8.43 13.70 8.79
CA TYR A 71 -8.36 14.64 9.89
C TYR A 71 -8.26 13.88 11.21
N VAL A 72 -7.26 14.19 12.01
CA VAL A 72 -7.23 13.78 13.43
C VAL A 72 -7.71 14.93 14.29
N LEU A 73 -8.66 14.66 15.18
CA LEU A 73 -9.21 15.63 16.11
C LEU A 73 -8.22 15.93 17.24
N ALA A 74 -7.64 17.13 17.22
CA ALA A 74 -6.97 17.70 18.39
C ALA A 74 -7.99 18.52 19.19
N GLY A 75 -8.89 17.83 19.91
CA GLY A 75 -10.09 18.48 20.46
C GLY A 75 -11.18 18.59 19.39
N GLN A 76 -11.59 19.80 19.00
CA GLN A 76 -12.57 20.03 17.92
C GLN A 76 -11.94 20.50 16.59
N THR A 77 -10.64 20.77 16.55
CA THR A 77 -9.97 21.29 15.35
C THR A 77 -9.41 20.14 14.49
N PRO A 78 -9.75 20.07 13.20
CA PRO A 78 -9.19 19.08 12.27
C PRO A 78 -7.73 19.41 11.90
N VAL A 79 -6.82 18.41 11.94
CA VAL A 79 -5.44 18.52 11.41
C VAL A 79 -5.21 17.49 10.30
N LEU A 80 -4.66 17.94 9.17
CA LEU A 80 -4.42 17.17 7.94
C LEU A 80 -3.21 16.22 8.09
N VAL A 81 -3.41 14.90 7.95
CA VAL A 81 -2.29 13.91 7.98
C VAL A 81 -2.31 12.99 6.77
N HIS A 82 -1.12 12.72 6.20
CA HIS A 82 -0.93 11.83 5.04
C HIS A 82 -0.47 10.42 5.45
N ASN A 83 -1.28 9.39 5.20
CA ASN A 83 -0.81 8.00 5.29
C ASN A 83 -0.04 7.69 4.00
N CYS A 84 1.29 7.73 4.06
CA CYS A 84 2.11 7.63 2.87
C CYS A 84 2.43 6.16 2.55
N ASN A 85 1.83 5.62 1.48
CA ASN A 85 2.21 4.33 0.87
C ASN A 85 3.72 4.19 0.65
N THR A 86 4.44 5.30 0.49
CA THR A 86 5.91 5.34 0.40
C THR A 86 6.58 4.82 1.66
N SER A 87 6.11 5.22 2.85
CA SER A 87 6.68 4.74 4.12
C SER A 87 6.48 3.24 4.29
N TYR A 88 5.29 2.74 3.90
CA TYR A 88 5.02 1.30 3.89
C TYR A 88 5.96 0.58 2.92
N GLN A 89 6.05 1.02 1.66
CA GLN A 89 6.94 0.43 0.66
C GLN A 89 8.39 0.35 1.13
N LEU A 90 8.91 1.43 1.74
CA LEU A 90 10.27 1.50 2.26
C LEU A 90 10.52 0.56 3.45
N SER A 91 9.46 0.13 4.14
CA SER A 91 9.55 -0.81 5.26
C SER A 91 9.58 -2.29 4.84
N LEU A 92 9.24 -2.59 3.59
CA LEU A 92 9.16 -3.97 3.09
C LEU A 92 10.54 -4.56 2.82
N ASP A 93 10.73 -5.86 3.11
CA ASP A 93 11.89 -6.58 2.59
C ASP A 93 11.84 -6.56 1.06
N THR A 94 12.99 -6.36 0.41
CA THR A 94 13.09 -6.31 -1.05
C THR A 94 14.05 -7.35 -1.59
N ARG A 95 13.86 -7.72 -2.87
CA ARG A 95 14.82 -8.50 -3.65
C ARG A 95 14.73 -8.12 -5.13
N ALA A 96 15.75 -8.51 -5.90
CA ALA A 96 15.66 -8.42 -7.36
C ALA A 96 14.56 -9.34 -7.91
N ALA A 97 13.88 -8.91 -8.98
CA ALA A 97 12.90 -9.70 -9.72
C ALA A 97 13.43 -11.11 -10.02
N VAL A 98 12.70 -12.14 -9.58
CA VAL A 98 13.09 -13.55 -9.69
C VAL A 98 12.36 -14.18 -10.86
N GLY A 99 13.11 -14.72 -11.81
CA GLY A 99 12.56 -15.47 -12.91
C GLY A 99 13.62 -15.76 -13.96
N SER A 100 13.18 -16.12 -15.16
CA SER A 100 14.06 -16.25 -16.32
C SER A 100 13.34 -15.92 -17.62
N GLY A 101 14.14 -15.56 -18.64
CA GLY A 101 13.66 -15.34 -20.00
C GLY A 101 12.53 -14.32 -20.12
N ASN A 102 11.59 -14.60 -21.02
CA ASN A 102 10.48 -13.69 -21.33
C ASN A 102 9.57 -13.42 -20.14
N THR A 103 9.42 -14.37 -19.21
CA THR A 103 8.60 -14.19 -18.01
C THR A 103 9.18 -13.11 -17.10
N GLN A 104 10.50 -13.16 -16.82
CA GLN A 104 11.16 -12.15 -16.00
C GLN A 104 11.24 -10.80 -16.73
N ALA A 105 11.51 -10.82 -18.03
CA ALA A 105 11.51 -9.58 -18.83
C ALA A 105 10.14 -8.90 -18.80
N TYR A 106 9.06 -9.67 -18.92
CA TYR A 106 7.70 -9.17 -18.83
C TYR A 106 7.39 -8.62 -17.43
N GLN A 107 7.76 -9.34 -16.37
CA GLN A 107 7.63 -8.86 -14.99
C GLN A 107 8.33 -7.51 -14.81
N ILE A 108 9.64 -7.44 -15.10
CA ILE A 108 10.43 -6.21 -14.92
C ILE A 108 9.83 -5.03 -15.69
N ALA A 109 9.36 -5.26 -16.92
CA ALA A 109 8.77 -4.22 -17.75
C ALA A 109 7.46 -3.64 -17.18
N HIS A 110 6.71 -4.41 -16.39
CA HIS A 110 5.37 -4.03 -15.93
C HIS A 110 5.27 -3.76 -14.43
N THR A 111 6.21 -4.27 -13.62
CA THR A 111 6.19 -4.15 -12.16
C THR A 111 7.48 -3.58 -11.58
N GLY A 112 8.54 -3.49 -12.40
CA GLY A 112 9.86 -3.02 -12.00
C GLY A 112 10.82 -4.15 -11.64
N ALA A 113 12.08 -3.80 -11.38
CA ALA A 113 13.15 -4.77 -11.11
C ALA A 113 13.21 -5.25 -9.65
N THR A 114 12.31 -4.76 -8.80
CA THR A 114 12.31 -5.02 -7.35
C THR A 114 10.99 -5.67 -6.94
N GLU A 115 11.10 -6.82 -6.28
CA GLU A 115 9.98 -7.45 -5.60
C GLU A 115 9.93 -7.00 -4.15
N TYR A 116 8.72 -7.00 -3.58
CA TYR A 116 8.45 -6.53 -2.23
C TYR A 116 7.79 -7.64 -1.42
N ARG A 117 8.28 -7.92 -0.21
CA ARG A 117 7.70 -8.92 0.67
C ARG A 117 6.71 -8.27 1.62
N ALA A 118 5.43 -8.41 1.31
CA ALA A 118 4.36 -7.97 2.18
C ALA A 118 4.01 -9.06 3.20
N VAL A 119 3.67 -8.64 4.43
CA VAL A 119 3.38 -9.51 5.58
C VAL A 119 2.11 -9.00 6.25
N GLY A 120 1.20 -9.90 6.61
CA GLY A 120 -0.11 -9.57 7.19
C GLY A 120 -0.99 -10.81 7.27
N GLY A 121 -1.96 -10.81 8.18
CA GLY A 121 -2.91 -11.91 8.35
C GLY A 121 -2.27 -13.23 8.74
N GLY A 122 -1.09 -13.20 9.37
CA GLY A 122 -0.28 -14.37 9.68
C GLY A 122 0.48 -14.95 8.47
N GLU A 123 0.42 -14.30 7.32
CA GLU A 123 1.00 -14.76 6.06
C GLU A 123 2.09 -13.81 5.52
N ARG A 124 2.76 -14.28 4.47
CA ARG A 124 3.72 -13.47 3.70
C ARG A 124 3.65 -13.78 2.21
N VAL A 125 3.82 -12.76 1.38
CA VAL A 125 3.83 -12.90 -0.08
C VAL A 125 4.90 -11.99 -0.68
N TRP A 126 5.60 -12.49 -1.69
CA TRP A 126 6.44 -11.65 -2.54
C TRP A 126 5.55 -11.16 -3.68
N ALA A 127 5.42 -9.84 -3.79
CA ALA A 127 4.78 -9.19 -4.93
C ALA A 127 5.85 -8.78 -5.94
N ASP A 128 5.51 -8.89 -7.22
CA ASP A 128 6.40 -8.55 -8.33
C ASP A 128 6.71 -7.06 -8.40
N GLY A 129 5.87 -6.22 -7.78
CA GLY A 129 6.07 -4.78 -7.62
C GLY A 129 5.07 -4.16 -6.64
N PHE A 130 5.17 -2.84 -6.50
CA PHE A 130 4.31 -2.03 -5.62
C PHE A 130 3.99 -0.70 -6.29
N ASP A 131 2.70 -0.36 -6.43
CA ASP A 131 2.27 0.94 -6.93
C ASP A 131 2.12 1.91 -5.76
N ARG A 132 3.12 2.77 -5.54
CA ARG A 132 3.12 3.72 -4.43
C ARG A 132 2.01 4.77 -4.49
N ASN A 133 1.44 5.01 -5.66
CA ASN A 133 0.39 6.00 -5.81
C ASN A 133 -0.95 5.43 -5.36
N THR A 134 -1.19 4.14 -5.59
CA THR A 134 -2.46 3.49 -5.26
C THR A 134 -2.40 2.61 -4.02
N GLY A 135 -1.22 2.17 -3.58
CA GLY A 135 -1.06 1.20 -2.49
C GLY A 135 -1.33 -0.25 -2.91
N GLU A 136 -1.33 -0.54 -4.22
CA GLU A 136 -1.56 -1.88 -4.74
C GLU A 136 -0.26 -2.69 -4.84
N LEU A 137 -0.33 -3.98 -4.47
CA LEU A 137 0.67 -4.96 -4.87
C LEU A 137 0.48 -5.29 -6.36
N LEU A 138 1.59 -5.49 -7.06
CA LEU A 138 1.59 -5.83 -8.49
C LEU A 138 2.05 -7.28 -8.67
N ASP A 139 1.39 -8.00 -9.57
CA ASP A 139 1.70 -9.39 -9.89
C ASP A 139 1.61 -9.60 -11.41
N ALA A 140 2.73 -9.98 -12.04
CA ALA A 140 2.85 -10.14 -13.48
C ALA A 140 2.66 -11.61 -13.89
N LYS A 141 1.67 -11.86 -14.74
CA LYS A 141 1.35 -13.20 -15.23
C LYS A 141 1.53 -13.28 -16.76
N PHE A 142 2.74 -13.65 -17.17
CA PHE A 142 3.10 -13.83 -18.58
C PHE A 142 2.57 -15.15 -19.15
N ILE A 143 1.94 -15.07 -20.32
CA ILE A 143 1.41 -16.18 -21.10
C ILE A 143 2.26 -16.35 -22.36
N GLU A 144 3.17 -17.31 -22.34
CA GLU A 144 4.01 -17.60 -23.51
C GLU A 144 3.25 -18.36 -24.60
N LYS A 145 2.47 -19.37 -24.20
CA LYS A 145 1.76 -20.27 -25.12
C LYS A 145 0.30 -20.38 -24.72
N PRO A 146 -0.60 -19.54 -25.27
CA PRO A 146 -2.01 -19.53 -24.89
C PRO A 146 -2.68 -20.91 -24.95
N GLY A 147 -2.44 -21.66 -26.04
CA GLY A 147 -2.97 -23.02 -26.21
C GLY A 147 -2.45 -24.08 -25.23
N ARG A 148 -1.46 -23.76 -24.39
CA ARG A 148 -0.90 -24.62 -23.33
C ARG A 148 -0.89 -23.94 -21.96
N SER A 149 -1.57 -22.80 -21.80
CA SER A 149 -1.55 -22.04 -20.55
C SER A 149 -2.52 -22.59 -19.52
N PRO A 150 -2.10 -22.85 -18.26
CA PRO A 150 -3.01 -23.29 -17.20
C PRO A 150 -4.06 -22.22 -16.83
N PHE A 151 -3.77 -20.96 -17.13
CA PHE A 151 -4.60 -19.80 -16.81
C PHE A 151 -5.66 -19.51 -17.87
N ILE A 152 -5.61 -20.18 -19.02
CA ILE A 152 -6.63 -20.06 -20.07
C ILE A 152 -7.58 -21.26 -19.99
N PRO A 153 -8.88 -21.02 -19.75
CA PRO A 153 -9.90 -22.06 -19.83
C PRO A 153 -9.89 -22.76 -21.20
N GLY A 154 -10.01 -24.09 -21.23
CA GLY A 154 -10.03 -24.86 -22.47
C GLY A 154 -8.69 -25.03 -23.18
N SER A 155 -7.57 -24.52 -22.64
CA SER A 155 -6.25 -24.78 -23.22
C SER A 155 -5.86 -26.27 -23.18
N GLY A 156 -5.02 -26.70 -24.11
CA GLY A 156 -4.56 -28.09 -24.25
C GLY A 156 -3.46 -28.50 -23.26
N ILE A 157 -3.33 -27.85 -22.11
CA ILE A 157 -2.40 -28.30 -21.06
C ILE A 157 -2.95 -29.58 -20.40
N PRO A 158 -2.11 -30.59 -20.10
CA PRO A 158 -2.56 -31.79 -19.38
C PRO A 158 -3.21 -31.47 -18.04
N GLY A 159 -4.32 -32.14 -17.72
CA GLY A 159 -5.13 -31.86 -16.53
C GLY A 159 -4.35 -31.90 -15.21
N PHE A 160 -3.46 -32.89 -15.04
CA PHE A 160 -2.63 -33.00 -13.84
C PHE A 160 -1.65 -31.83 -13.66
N ILE A 161 -1.17 -31.24 -14.77
CA ILE A 161 -0.32 -30.04 -14.73
C ILE A 161 -1.17 -28.83 -14.35
N ARG A 162 -2.36 -28.70 -14.96
CA ARG A 162 -3.31 -27.64 -14.61
C ARG A 162 -3.63 -27.66 -13.12
N SER A 163 -3.97 -28.82 -12.55
CA SER A 163 -4.31 -28.95 -11.12
C SER A 163 -3.15 -28.56 -10.20
N LYS A 164 -1.92 -28.98 -10.52
CA LYS A 164 -0.75 -28.60 -9.72
C LYS A 164 -0.47 -27.11 -9.75
N ILE A 165 -0.58 -26.48 -10.92
CA ILE A 165 -0.37 -25.04 -11.05
C ILE A 165 -1.50 -24.28 -10.36
N ALA A 166 -2.75 -24.70 -10.57
CA ALA A 166 -3.91 -24.11 -9.92
C ALA A 166 -3.79 -24.14 -8.40
N ALA A 167 -3.34 -25.24 -7.79
CA ALA A 167 -3.14 -25.33 -6.34
C ALA A 167 -2.07 -24.35 -5.83
N LYS A 168 -0.97 -24.17 -6.57
CA LYS A 168 0.08 -23.20 -6.21
C LYS A 168 -0.39 -21.76 -6.34
N THR A 169 -1.09 -21.46 -7.42
CA THR A 169 -1.64 -20.12 -7.66
C THR A 169 -2.76 -19.80 -6.67
N ASP A 170 -3.58 -20.79 -6.30
CA ASP A 170 -4.59 -20.64 -5.25
C ASP A 170 -3.96 -20.30 -3.89
N ASP A 171 -2.91 -21.02 -3.47
CA ASP A 171 -2.18 -20.67 -2.24
C ASP A 171 -1.53 -19.28 -2.29
N GLU A 172 -0.97 -18.90 -3.44
CA GLU A 172 -0.43 -17.55 -3.63
C GLU A 172 -1.51 -16.47 -3.47
N PHE A 173 -2.68 -16.64 -4.08
CA PHE A 173 -3.79 -15.69 -3.96
C PHE A 173 -4.39 -15.69 -2.55
N ARG A 174 -4.46 -16.84 -1.87
CA ARG A 174 -4.82 -16.91 -0.45
C ARG A 174 -3.87 -16.08 0.42
N ARG A 175 -2.56 -16.12 0.15
CA ARG A 175 -1.56 -15.32 0.86
C ARG A 175 -1.68 -13.82 0.53
N TYR A 176 -1.95 -13.47 -0.73
CA TYR A 176 -2.29 -12.08 -1.08
C TYR A 176 -3.51 -11.60 -0.32
N ALA A 177 -4.59 -12.39 -0.24
CA ALA A 177 -5.79 -12.02 0.50
C ALA A 177 -5.51 -11.81 2.00
N ALA A 178 -4.77 -12.72 2.63
CA ALA A 178 -4.41 -12.59 4.04
C ALA A 178 -3.61 -11.31 4.33
N VAL A 179 -2.67 -10.97 3.44
CA VAL A 179 -1.81 -9.79 3.58
C VAL A 179 -2.58 -8.49 3.28
N ILE A 180 -3.33 -8.44 2.18
CA ILE A 180 -4.07 -7.25 1.73
C ILE A 180 -5.25 -6.94 2.64
N ASN A 181 -5.96 -7.98 3.12
CA ASN A 181 -7.13 -7.79 3.99
C ASN A 181 -6.75 -7.67 5.48
N ASP A 182 -5.46 -7.69 5.83
CA ASP A 182 -5.03 -7.36 7.19
C ASP A 182 -5.26 -5.86 7.44
N PRO A 183 -6.12 -5.47 8.40
CA PRO A 183 -6.42 -4.07 8.67
C PRO A 183 -5.22 -3.24 9.16
N SER A 184 -4.11 -3.89 9.54
CA SER A 184 -2.85 -3.22 9.89
C SER A 184 -1.99 -2.87 8.68
N ASN A 185 -2.31 -3.41 7.50
CA ASN A 185 -1.64 -3.04 6.25
C ASN A 185 -2.38 -1.89 5.56
N PRO A 186 -1.66 -0.87 5.04
CA PRO A 186 -2.24 0.21 4.25
C PRO A 186 -2.50 -0.19 2.79
N LEU A 187 -2.42 -1.49 2.48
CA LEU A 187 -2.59 -2.01 1.13
C LEU A 187 -4.03 -1.83 0.66
N THR A 188 -4.20 -1.41 -0.59
CA THR A 188 -5.53 -1.16 -1.17
C THR A 188 -5.99 -2.29 -2.08
N GLY A 189 -5.08 -3.13 -2.57
CA GLY A 189 -5.44 -4.24 -3.45
C GLY A 189 -4.29 -4.93 -4.15
N LEU A 190 -4.67 -5.82 -5.07
CA LEU A 190 -3.79 -6.52 -6.00
C LEU A 190 -4.12 -6.11 -7.43
N ARG A 191 -3.10 -5.73 -8.20
CA ARG A 191 -3.21 -5.54 -9.64
C ARG A 191 -2.48 -6.66 -10.37
N VAL A 192 -3.23 -7.59 -10.94
CA VAL A 192 -2.67 -8.66 -11.79
C VAL A 192 -2.49 -8.13 -13.21
N ILE A 193 -1.28 -8.22 -13.75
CA ILE A 193 -0.92 -7.70 -15.07
C ILE A 193 -0.59 -8.87 -16.00
N THR A 194 -1.36 -9.09 -17.04
CA THR A 194 -1.18 -10.23 -17.97
C THR A 194 -1.13 -9.79 -19.43
N ASN A 195 -0.40 -10.49 -20.28
CA ASN A 195 -0.29 -10.16 -21.71
C ASN A 195 -1.40 -10.78 -22.57
N HIS A 196 -2.39 -11.44 -21.95
CA HIS A 196 -3.38 -12.19 -22.70
C HIS A 196 -4.77 -12.14 -22.05
N SER A 197 -5.75 -11.58 -22.77
CA SER A 197 -7.13 -11.40 -22.29
C SER A 197 -7.81 -12.71 -21.89
N GLY A 198 -7.49 -13.83 -22.55
CA GLY A 198 -8.02 -15.15 -22.20
C GLY A 198 -7.65 -15.65 -20.80
N ALA A 199 -6.67 -15.05 -20.11
CA ALA A 199 -6.32 -15.36 -18.73
C ALA A 199 -7.08 -14.50 -17.70
N VAL A 200 -7.73 -13.41 -18.14
CA VAL A 200 -8.42 -12.47 -17.26
C VAL A 200 -9.50 -13.14 -16.40
N PRO A 201 -10.41 -13.98 -16.95
CA PRO A 201 -11.45 -14.61 -16.14
C PRO A 201 -10.90 -15.52 -15.03
N TYR A 202 -9.75 -16.15 -15.27
CA TYR A 202 -9.11 -17.03 -14.29
C TYR A 202 -8.62 -16.24 -13.07
N PHE A 203 -7.87 -15.15 -13.30
CA PHE A 203 -7.34 -14.34 -12.21
C PHE A 203 -8.43 -13.52 -11.51
N GLN A 204 -9.41 -12.99 -12.26
CA GLN A 204 -10.57 -12.33 -11.65
C GLN A 204 -11.36 -13.30 -10.75
N GLY A 205 -11.56 -14.54 -11.21
CA GLY A 205 -12.20 -15.59 -10.43
C GLY A 205 -11.43 -15.90 -9.14
N LEU A 206 -10.10 -16.00 -9.19
CA LEU A 206 -9.28 -16.18 -7.99
C LEU A 206 -9.36 -14.99 -7.03
N MET A 207 -9.30 -13.76 -7.54
CA MET A 207 -9.45 -12.56 -6.70
C MET A 207 -10.81 -12.54 -6.02
N GLN A 208 -11.88 -12.85 -6.75
CA GLN A 208 -13.23 -12.93 -6.20
C GLN A 208 -13.36 -14.05 -5.16
N GLN A 209 -12.82 -15.23 -5.45
CA GLN A 209 -12.84 -16.40 -4.55
C GLN A 209 -12.20 -16.09 -3.20
N HIS A 210 -11.08 -15.36 -3.20
CA HIS A 210 -10.33 -15.02 -1.98
C HIS A 210 -10.69 -13.64 -1.40
N GLY A 211 -11.61 -12.90 -2.01
CA GLY A 211 -12.02 -11.57 -1.55
C GLY A 211 -10.90 -10.53 -1.62
N ILE A 212 -10.10 -10.57 -2.69
CA ILE A 212 -8.97 -9.63 -2.89
C ILE A 212 -9.50 -8.40 -3.65
N PRO A 213 -9.45 -7.19 -3.07
CA PRO A 213 -9.73 -5.96 -3.81
C PRO A 213 -8.67 -5.72 -4.89
N GLY A 214 -9.06 -5.12 -6.01
CA GLY A 214 -8.14 -4.73 -7.08
C GLY A 214 -8.62 -5.09 -8.48
N SER A 215 -7.70 -5.32 -9.41
CA SER A 215 -8.01 -5.49 -10.82
C SER A 215 -7.09 -6.47 -11.56
N VAL A 216 -7.58 -6.97 -12.69
CA VAL A 216 -6.76 -7.69 -13.69
C VAL A 216 -6.70 -6.84 -14.95
N VAL A 217 -5.49 -6.49 -15.37
CA VAL A 217 -5.25 -5.62 -16.54
C VAL A 217 -4.45 -6.35 -17.61
N VAL A 218 -4.74 -6.02 -18.87
CA VAL A 218 -4.01 -6.57 -20.03
C VAL A 218 -2.98 -5.55 -20.51
N ARG A 219 -1.72 -5.96 -20.69
CA ARG A 219 -0.61 -5.09 -21.13
C ARG A 219 0.25 -5.75 -22.21
#